data_AF-A0A4Q9L3K3-F1
#
_entry.id   AF-A0A4Q9L3K3-F1
#
_cell.length_a   1.000
_cell.length_b   1.000
_cell.length_c   1.000
_cell.angle_alpha   90.00
_cell.angle_beta   90.00
_cell.angle_gamma   90.00
#
_symmetry.space_group_name_H-M   'P 1'
#
loop_
_entity.id
_entity.type
_entity.pdbx_description
1 polymer ?
#
loop_
_entity_poly.entity_id
_entity_poly.type
_entity_poly.pdbx_seq_one_letter_code
_entity_poly.pdbx_strand_id
1 'polypeptide(L)'
;MSGKESNTMDDATPPKQAKRLTKYGKTWETSHPLSKEVKNNTFKAFCTICNEELSCAHGGISDLKHHASSASHINIIKTKASSALSKFINKPNDAVLEFKISVSFGEITCVYHTVNHGLSYNSMDCGHKLLPTVCSDSKIAQKFSCGRAKATAINKLKVDVECLRLNKHVVTRFLTLGPAIQRILKLWPALKSHFQDEDNECPTSLQNIFISEEEENKMLAYFAFLHNVKFVLENTMKKLESHSLTVVEMHVQMNTLFKKIEQRMNDNLSGRQTKKILDLLKQSNVDLAESMKNDFLSFYSNFITYLRKMYDFSAHNMLSKLLFFNLDTVISYSELVSSGELLNIHVDEYDFNAIQKWKTVFKPFSKTDVQNIFQIVEFIMSIPSSNCYVERFFSQMSIKWSDVRNRCLFEIIRDELMIMFNFKLDCKSFYQYLKTNKNFLKKLQLSSKYEK
;
A
#
# COMPACT_ATOMS: atom_id res chain seq x y z
N MET A 1 54.15 -56.73 80.07
CA MET A 1 54.81 -56.16 81.27
C MET A 1 55.19 -54.74 80.97
N SER A 2 54.88 -53.86 81.93
CA SER A 2 55.27 -52.47 82.13
C SER A 2 56.11 -51.73 81.08
N GLY A 3 55.54 -50.61 80.64
CA GLY A 3 56.05 -49.26 80.92
C GLY A 3 57.51 -48.96 80.60
N LYS A 4 57.71 -48.04 79.65
CA LYS A 4 58.77 -47.03 79.71
C LYS A 4 58.24 -45.72 79.15
N GLU A 5 58.28 -44.70 80.01
CA GLU A 5 58.07 -43.30 79.68
C GLU A 5 59.13 -42.80 78.69
N SER A 6 58.71 -41.93 77.77
CA SER A 6 59.62 -41.02 77.08
C SER A 6 58.92 -39.69 76.82
N ASN A 7 59.42 -38.65 77.48
CA ASN A 7 59.03 -37.25 77.37
C ASN A 7 58.87 -36.79 75.92
N THR A 8 57.68 -36.30 75.55
CA THR A 8 57.48 -35.48 74.36
C THR A 8 57.67 -34.01 74.72
N MET A 9 58.68 -33.38 74.12
CA MET A 9 58.79 -31.93 74.07
C MET A 9 57.72 -31.39 73.11
N ASP A 10 56.82 -30.58 73.64
CA ASP A 10 55.85 -29.78 72.90
C ASP A 10 56.57 -28.66 72.14
N ASP A 11 56.50 -28.68 70.80
CA ASP A 11 56.81 -27.52 69.96
C ASP A 11 55.50 -26.98 69.37
N ALA A 12 54.81 -26.15 70.16
CA ALA A 12 53.56 -25.53 69.77
C ALA A 12 53.82 -24.42 68.75
N THR A 13 53.42 -24.65 67.49
CA THR A 13 53.41 -23.61 66.44
C THR A 13 52.40 -22.51 66.81
N PRO A 14 52.75 -21.21 66.74
CA PRO A 14 51.84 -20.15 67.16
C PRO A 14 50.62 -20.02 66.22
N PRO A 15 49.45 -19.59 66.74
CA PRO A 15 48.23 -19.48 65.96
C PRO A 15 48.39 -18.44 64.84
N LYS A 16 48.06 -18.81 63.59
CA LYS A 16 48.01 -17.89 62.45
C LYS A 16 47.02 -16.76 62.74
N GLN A 17 47.52 -15.52 62.80
CA GLN A 17 46.69 -14.32 62.94
C GLN A 17 45.62 -14.26 61.84
N ALA A 18 44.38 -13.97 62.22
CA ALA A 18 43.27 -13.80 61.28
C ALA A 18 43.57 -12.64 60.33
N LYS A 19 43.62 -12.93 59.01
CA LYS A 19 43.87 -11.93 57.98
C LYS A 19 42.69 -10.94 57.93
N ARG A 20 42.99 -9.66 58.14
CA ARG A 20 42.01 -8.57 58.10
C ARG A 20 41.45 -8.42 56.69
N LEU A 21 40.13 -8.55 56.53
CA LEU A 21 39.48 -8.38 55.23
C LEU A 21 39.34 -6.89 54.89
N THR A 22 39.58 -6.54 53.63
CA THR A 22 39.59 -5.16 53.12
C THR A 22 38.34 -4.88 52.28
N LYS A 23 37.64 -3.79 52.59
CA LYS A 23 36.47 -3.31 51.83
C LYS A 23 36.91 -2.41 50.67
N TYR A 24 36.12 -2.39 49.61
CA TYR A 24 36.32 -1.53 48.46
C TYR A 24 36.27 -0.05 48.86
N GLY A 25 37.34 0.69 48.56
CA GLY A 25 37.39 2.13 48.79
C GLY A 25 37.05 2.89 47.50
N LYS A 26 36.04 3.76 47.52
CA LYS A 26 35.72 4.65 46.38
C LYS A 26 36.90 5.52 45.94
N THR A 27 37.80 5.86 46.86
CA THR A 27 39.04 6.58 46.55
C THR A 27 39.96 5.82 45.59
N TRP A 28 39.82 4.49 45.48
CA TRP A 28 40.58 3.66 44.56
C TRP A 28 40.24 3.91 43.09
N GLU A 29 39.05 4.45 42.79
CA GLU A 29 38.64 4.79 41.42
C GLU A 29 39.55 5.85 40.78
N THR A 30 40.21 6.68 41.59
CA THR A 30 41.20 7.66 41.10
C THR A 30 42.51 6.98 40.69
N SER A 31 42.98 6.02 41.50
CA SER A 31 44.24 5.30 41.29
C SER A 31 44.12 4.05 40.40
N HIS A 32 42.90 3.55 40.22
CA HIS A 32 42.57 2.37 39.43
C HIS A 32 41.21 2.55 38.73
N PRO A 33 41.13 3.40 37.68
CA PRO A 33 39.87 3.83 37.06
C PRO A 33 39.05 2.72 36.39
N LEU A 34 39.65 1.54 36.23
CA LEU A 34 39.03 0.40 35.56
C LEU A 34 38.10 -0.39 36.49
N SER A 35 38.15 -0.15 37.80
CA SER A 35 37.32 -0.81 38.78
C SER A 35 36.24 0.11 39.33
N LYS A 36 35.06 -0.45 39.62
CA LYS A 36 33.93 0.23 40.26
C LYS A 36 33.42 -0.53 41.47
N GLU A 37 32.73 0.17 42.37
CA GLU A 37 32.06 -0.42 43.52
C GLU A 37 30.92 -1.39 43.11
N VAL A 38 30.83 -2.52 43.79
CA VAL A 38 29.70 -3.46 43.69
C VAL A 38 28.71 -3.18 44.82
N LYS A 39 27.53 -2.64 44.49
CA LYS A 39 26.52 -2.20 45.48
C LYS A 39 26.10 -3.28 46.48
N ASN A 40 26.13 -4.55 46.07
CA ASN A 40 25.65 -5.67 46.89
C ASN A 40 26.77 -6.44 47.61
N ASN A 41 28.04 -6.09 47.40
CA ASN A 41 29.16 -6.76 48.07
C ASN A 41 30.38 -5.83 48.21
N THR A 42 30.61 -5.31 49.41
CA THR A 42 31.71 -4.37 49.69
C THR A 42 33.10 -5.00 49.65
N PHE A 43 33.22 -6.31 49.52
CA PHE A 43 34.50 -7.03 49.41
C PHE A 43 34.84 -7.41 47.97
N LYS A 44 34.03 -6.97 47.01
CA LYS A 44 34.26 -7.16 45.58
C LYS A 44 34.34 -5.82 44.86
N ALA A 45 35.08 -5.84 43.76
CA ALA A 45 35.19 -4.75 42.81
C ALA A 45 34.79 -5.24 41.42
N PHE A 46 34.17 -4.38 40.63
CA PHE A 46 33.76 -4.70 39.27
C PHE A 46 34.77 -4.16 38.27
N CYS A 47 35.36 -5.01 37.42
CA CYS A 47 36.24 -4.56 36.34
C CYS A 47 35.43 -4.19 35.09
N THR A 48 35.51 -2.94 34.66
CA THR A 48 34.86 -2.44 33.44
C THR A 48 35.46 -2.99 32.14
N ILE A 49 36.71 -3.46 32.16
CA ILE A 49 37.35 -4.08 31.00
C ILE A 49 36.94 -5.54 30.86
N CYS A 50 36.99 -6.32 31.94
CA CYS A 50 36.63 -7.75 31.90
C CYS A 50 35.13 -8.01 32.01
N ASN A 51 34.36 -7.03 32.49
CA ASN A 51 32.94 -7.17 32.80
C ASN A 51 32.66 -8.28 33.85
N GLU A 52 33.55 -8.37 34.84
CA GLU A 52 33.52 -9.40 35.89
C GLU A 52 33.75 -8.80 37.28
N GLU A 53 33.22 -9.47 38.31
CA GLU A 53 33.46 -9.14 39.71
C GLU A 53 34.69 -9.87 40.25
N LEU A 54 35.64 -9.13 40.82
CA LEU A 54 36.82 -9.68 41.47
C LEU A 54 36.79 -9.38 42.97
N SER A 55 37.31 -10.32 43.77
CA SER A 55 37.46 -10.13 45.20
C SER A 55 38.61 -9.15 45.48
N CYS A 56 38.36 -8.17 46.35
CA CYS A 56 39.39 -7.31 46.94
C CYS A 56 39.56 -7.58 48.45
N ALA A 57 38.97 -8.67 48.94
CA ALA A 57 38.82 -8.93 50.36
C ALA A 57 40.18 -9.17 51.06
N HIS A 58 41.19 -9.70 50.37
CA HIS A 58 42.42 -10.18 51.02
C HIS A 58 43.63 -9.28 50.77
N GLY A 59 43.76 -8.72 49.56
CA GLY A 59 44.85 -7.82 49.16
C GLY A 59 44.39 -6.41 48.79
N GLY A 60 43.10 -6.10 48.93
CA GLY A 60 42.57 -4.75 48.70
C GLY A 60 42.89 -4.25 47.29
N ILE A 61 43.50 -3.06 47.20
CA ILE A 61 43.91 -2.48 45.92
C ILE A 61 45.01 -3.30 45.20
N SER A 62 45.80 -4.10 45.92
CA SER A 62 46.80 -4.96 45.29
C SER A 62 46.17 -6.10 44.49
N ASP A 63 45.00 -6.61 44.90
CA ASP A 63 44.24 -7.61 44.15
C ASP A 63 43.78 -7.03 42.80
N LEU A 64 43.34 -5.76 42.80
CA LEU A 64 42.97 -5.03 41.58
C LEU A 64 44.16 -4.86 40.63
N LYS A 65 45.32 -4.48 41.18
CA LYS A 65 46.57 -4.32 40.40
C LYS A 65 47.03 -5.66 39.83
N HIS A 66 46.95 -6.74 40.60
CA HIS A 66 47.32 -8.07 40.14
C HIS A 66 46.38 -8.57 39.04
N HIS A 67 45.07 -8.32 39.17
CA HIS A 67 44.09 -8.61 38.12
C HIS A 67 44.43 -7.86 36.82
N ALA A 68 44.72 -6.56 36.91
CA ALA A 68 45.03 -5.73 35.74
C ALA A 68 46.32 -6.17 35.01
N SER A 69 47.28 -6.73 35.75
CA SER A 69 48.51 -7.30 35.18
C SER A 69 48.39 -8.77 34.76
N SER A 70 47.23 -9.40 34.93
CA SER A 70 47.03 -10.82 34.61
C SER A 70 46.99 -11.06 33.09
N ALA A 71 47.48 -12.22 32.65
CA ALA A 71 47.48 -12.59 31.23
C ALA A 71 46.06 -12.60 30.61
N SER A 72 45.04 -12.98 31.39
CA SER A 72 43.63 -12.95 30.96
C SER A 72 43.16 -11.52 30.68
N HIS A 73 43.41 -10.59 31.62
CA HIS A 73 43.06 -9.19 31.46
C HIS A 73 43.81 -8.53 30.29
N ILE A 74 45.11 -8.80 30.16
CA ILE A 74 45.94 -8.29 29.05
C ILE A 74 45.46 -8.84 27.70
N ASN A 75 45.02 -10.10 27.61
CA ASN A 75 44.45 -10.65 26.39
C ASN A 75 43.09 -10.02 26.03
N ILE A 76 42.25 -9.69 27.02
CA ILE A 76 41.00 -8.94 26.80
C ILE A 76 41.30 -7.51 26.31
N ILE A 77 42.33 -6.85 26.85
CA ILE A 77 42.78 -5.54 26.35
C ILE A 77 43.29 -5.67 24.92
N LYS A 78 44.14 -6.66 24.61
CA LYS A 78 44.69 -6.87 23.27
C LYS A 78 43.61 -7.21 22.24
N THR A 79 42.60 -8.00 22.61
CA THR A 79 41.46 -8.33 21.72
C THR A 79 40.50 -7.14 21.55
N LYS A 80 40.26 -6.33 22.61
CA LYS A 80 39.51 -5.08 22.48
C LYS A 80 40.27 -4.03 21.67
N ALA A 81 41.60 -3.98 21.76
CA ALA A 81 42.46 -3.10 20.96
C ALA A 81 42.67 -3.59 19.51
N SER A 82 42.59 -4.90 19.24
CA SER A 82 42.63 -5.47 17.89
C SER A 82 41.27 -5.49 17.19
N SER A 83 40.19 -5.17 17.92
CA SER A 83 38.93 -4.81 17.26
C SER A 83 39.22 -3.58 16.38
N ALA A 84 39.10 -3.77 15.07
CA ALA A 84 39.30 -2.76 14.05
C ALA A 84 38.22 -1.66 14.11
N LEU A 85 37.87 -1.17 15.31
CA LEU A 85 36.82 -0.21 15.58
C LEU A 85 37.38 1.15 16.05
N SER A 86 38.60 1.20 16.63
CA SER A 86 39.24 2.48 17.02
C SER A 86 39.83 3.25 15.84
N LYS A 87 40.15 2.59 14.72
CA LYS A 87 40.43 3.26 13.43
C LYS A 87 39.17 3.75 12.70
N PHE A 88 37.97 3.46 13.23
CA PHE A 88 36.68 3.81 12.63
C PHE A 88 35.88 4.87 13.40
N ILE A 89 36.38 5.40 14.51
CA ILE A 89 35.82 6.61 15.12
C ILE A 89 36.55 7.84 14.55
N ASN A 90 36.55 7.95 13.22
CA ASN A 90 36.44 9.26 12.62
C ASN A 90 34.94 9.55 12.61
N LYS A 91 34.51 10.69 13.16
CA LYS A 91 33.18 11.24 12.83
C LYS A 91 33.02 11.09 11.30
N PRO A 92 32.00 10.39 10.78
CA PRO A 92 31.87 10.27 9.35
C PRO A 92 31.83 11.69 8.80
N ASN A 93 32.79 12.04 7.94
CA ASN A 93 32.75 13.28 7.18
C ASN A 93 31.34 13.35 6.57
N ASP A 94 30.62 14.46 6.75
CA ASP A 94 29.23 14.56 6.30
C ASP A 94 29.08 14.18 4.82
N ALA A 95 30.11 14.44 4.01
CA ALA A 95 30.23 14.02 2.63
C ALA A 95 30.22 12.49 2.40
N VAL A 96 30.86 11.70 3.28
CA VAL A 96 30.87 10.22 3.21
C VAL A 96 29.51 9.65 3.59
N LEU A 97 28.85 10.26 4.58
CA LEU A 97 27.51 9.86 4.99
C LEU A 97 26.48 10.20 3.90
N GLU A 98 26.52 11.41 3.34
CA GLU A 98 25.68 11.84 2.20
C GLU A 98 25.89 10.97 0.97
N PHE A 99 27.13 10.56 0.69
CA PHE A 99 27.42 9.63 -0.40
C PHE A 99 26.78 8.25 -0.17
N LYS A 100 26.88 7.69 1.04
CA LYS A 100 26.22 6.42 1.39
C LYS A 100 24.70 6.51 1.31
N ILE A 101 24.13 7.62 1.78
CA ILE A 101 22.69 7.93 1.66
C ILE A 101 22.27 7.96 0.19
N SER A 102 23.05 8.60 -0.67
CA SER A 102 22.78 8.69 -2.10
C SER A 102 22.79 7.32 -2.79
N VAL A 103 23.71 6.44 -2.40
CA VAL A 103 23.73 5.03 -2.86
C VAL A 103 22.46 4.32 -2.40
N SER A 104 22.07 4.44 -1.13
CA SER A 104 20.85 3.82 -0.60
C SER A 104 19.57 4.32 -1.30
N PHE A 105 19.47 5.61 -1.63
CA PHE A 105 18.35 6.13 -2.42
C PHE A 105 18.27 5.51 -3.80
N GLY A 106 19.42 5.34 -4.47
CA GLY A 106 19.48 4.65 -5.76
C GLY A 106 18.96 3.21 -5.64
N GLU A 107 19.44 2.47 -4.64
CA GLU A 107 19.04 1.07 -4.41
C GLU A 107 17.54 0.94 -4.12
N ILE A 108 16.99 1.76 -3.21
CA ILE A 108 15.55 1.75 -2.88
C ILE A 108 14.70 2.12 -4.10
N THR A 109 15.18 3.06 -4.92
CA THR A 109 14.47 3.46 -6.15
C THR A 109 14.48 2.34 -7.19
N CYS A 110 15.59 1.62 -7.34
CA CYS A 110 15.63 0.46 -8.24
C CYS A 110 14.71 -0.66 -7.76
N VAL A 111 14.62 -0.89 -6.45
CA VAL A 111 13.66 -1.84 -5.87
C VAL A 111 12.23 -1.39 -6.17
N TYR A 112 11.91 -0.11 -5.92
CA TYR A 112 10.62 0.47 -6.28
C TYR A 112 10.30 0.30 -7.77
N HIS A 113 11.27 0.54 -8.66
CA HIS A 113 11.13 0.34 -10.09
C HIS A 113 10.79 -1.12 -10.44
N THR A 114 11.56 -2.08 -9.91
CA THR A 114 11.29 -3.51 -10.10
C THR A 114 9.89 -3.90 -9.62
N VAL A 115 9.46 -3.41 -8.47
CA VAL A 115 8.13 -3.68 -7.91
C VAL A 115 7.02 -3.03 -8.75
N ASN A 116 7.17 -1.75 -9.09
CA ASN A 116 6.15 -0.97 -9.79
C ASN A 116 5.91 -1.49 -11.22
N HIS A 117 6.96 -1.99 -11.88
CA HIS A 117 6.89 -2.53 -13.24
C HIS A 117 6.79 -4.07 -13.29
N GLY A 118 6.67 -4.74 -12.15
CA GLY A 118 6.50 -6.20 -12.10
C GLY A 118 7.70 -6.99 -12.64
N LEU A 119 8.91 -6.44 -12.55
CA LEU A 119 10.12 -7.08 -13.04
C LEU A 119 10.53 -8.25 -12.13
N SER A 120 11.26 -9.20 -12.70
CA SER A 120 11.82 -10.33 -11.95
C SER A 120 13.04 -9.90 -11.13
N TYR A 121 13.16 -10.36 -9.88
CA TYR A 121 14.38 -10.16 -9.08
C TYR A 121 15.62 -10.80 -9.71
N ASN A 122 15.45 -11.79 -10.60
CA ASN A 122 16.54 -12.33 -11.40
C ASN A 122 17.20 -11.25 -12.27
N SER A 123 16.40 -10.33 -12.82
CA SER A 123 16.90 -9.20 -13.61
C SER A 123 17.72 -8.25 -12.73
N MET A 124 17.31 -8.04 -11.48
CA MET A 124 18.06 -7.21 -10.53
C MET A 124 19.39 -7.85 -10.12
N ASP A 125 19.43 -9.18 -9.90
CA ASP A 125 20.65 -9.95 -9.62
C ASP A 125 21.71 -9.81 -10.73
N CYS A 126 21.27 -9.66 -11.98
CA CYS A 126 22.13 -9.36 -13.11
C CYS A 126 22.46 -7.85 -13.19
N GLY A 127 21.42 -7.01 -13.14
CA GLY A 127 21.53 -5.57 -13.36
C GLY A 127 22.46 -4.86 -12.38
N HIS A 128 22.43 -5.22 -11.09
CA HIS A 128 23.30 -4.60 -10.10
C HIS A 128 24.79 -4.87 -10.35
N LYS A 129 25.13 -5.98 -11.01
CA LYS A 129 26.51 -6.33 -11.40
C LYS A 129 26.93 -5.66 -12.70
N LEU A 130 25.96 -5.42 -13.58
CA LEU A 130 26.16 -4.74 -14.86
C LEU A 130 26.35 -3.23 -14.69
N LEU A 131 25.63 -2.60 -13.76
CA LEU A 131 25.66 -1.14 -13.51
C LEU A 131 27.08 -0.57 -13.33
N PRO A 132 27.98 -1.16 -12.50
CA PRO A 132 29.39 -0.75 -12.40
C PRO A 132 30.15 -0.74 -13.73
N THR A 133 29.82 -1.65 -14.64
CA THR A 133 30.51 -1.82 -15.93
C THR A 133 30.02 -0.80 -16.96
N VAL A 134 28.70 -0.61 -17.05
CA VAL A 134 28.08 0.26 -18.07
C VAL A 134 28.16 1.74 -17.65
N CYS A 135 28.10 2.03 -16.35
CA CYS A 135 28.20 3.37 -15.79
C CYS A 135 29.51 3.51 -15.01
N SER A 136 30.64 3.29 -15.70
CA SER A 136 31.96 3.20 -15.07
C SER A 136 32.42 4.50 -14.41
N ASP A 137 31.95 5.64 -14.90
CA ASP A 137 32.18 6.99 -14.39
C ASP A 137 31.40 7.32 -13.10
N SER A 138 30.32 6.58 -12.82
CA SER A 138 29.45 6.84 -11.67
C SER A 138 29.95 6.17 -10.40
N LYS A 139 30.45 6.97 -9.45
CA LYS A 139 30.82 6.50 -8.10
C LYS A 139 29.67 5.80 -7.37
N ILE A 140 28.43 6.21 -7.61
CA ILE A 140 27.23 5.58 -7.03
C ILE A 140 27.03 4.19 -7.64
N ALA A 141 27.12 4.06 -8.96
CA ALA A 141 26.97 2.77 -9.64
C ALA A 141 28.03 1.76 -9.18
N GLN A 142 29.27 2.22 -8.99
CA GLN A 142 30.36 1.38 -8.47
C GLN A 142 30.12 0.83 -7.05
N LYS A 143 29.30 1.50 -6.25
CA LYS A 143 28.93 1.07 -4.90
C LYS A 143 27.53 0.47 -4.81
N PHE A 144 26.86 0.33 -5.95
CA PHE A 144 25.51 -0.23 -6.03
C PHE A 144 25.59 -1.75 -5.83
N SER A 145 24.98 -2.26 -4.75
CA SER A 145 25.09 -3.68 -4.38
C SER A 145 23.73 -4.25 -3.99
N CYS A 146 22.69 -3.94 -4.77
CA CYS A 146 21.32 -4.38 -4.52
C CYS A 146 20.92 -5.52 -5.46
N GLY A 147 21.22 -6.76 -5.05
CA GLY A 147 20.63 -7.98 -5.62
C GLY A 147 19.36 -8.40 -4.87
N ARG A 148 18.83 -9.59 -5.20
CA ARG A 148 17.57 -10.14 -4.67
C ARG A 148 17.45 -10.08 -3.17
N ALA A 149 18.44 -10.60 -2.42
CA ALA A 149 18.33 -10.69 -0.96
C ALA A 149 18.15 -9.30 -0.32
N LYS A 150 18.88 -8.30 -0.82
CA LYS A 150 18.77 -6.91 -0.37
C LYS A 150 17.46 -6.27 -0.83
N ALA A 151 17.04 -6.55 -2.06
CA ALA A 151 15.77 -6.08 -2.61
C ALA A 151 14.57 -6.58 -1.82
N THR A 152 14.53 -7.89 -1.52
CA THR A 152 13.48 -8.49 -0.69
C THR A 152 13.47 -7.91 0.72
N ALA A 153 14.64 -7.62 1.30
CA ALA A 153 14.70 -6.95 2.60
C ALA A 153 14.21 -5.50 2.55
N ILE A 154 14.53 -4.76 1.48
CA ILE A 154 14.03 -3.40 1.25
C ILE A 154 12.52 -3.42 1.03
N ASN A 155 11.97 -4.43 0.36
CA ASN A 155 10.52 -4.53 0.14
C ASN A 155 9.72 -4.61 1.42
N LYS A 156 10.29 -5.15 2.51
CA LYS A 156 9.67 -5.19 3.85
C LYS A 156 9.51 -3.80 4.50
N LEU A 157 9.48 -2.74 3.69
CA LEU A 157 8.97 -1.42 4.03
C LEU A 157 7.62 -1.58 4.74
N LYS A 158 7.64 -1.62 6.07
CA LYS A 158 6.44 -1.50 6.90
C LYS A 158 5.90 -0.09 6.66
N VAL A 159 5.02 0.05 5.69
CA VAL A 159 4.07 1.16 5.68
C VAL A 159 3.01 0.75 6.68
N ASP A 160 2.89 1.47 7.79
CA ASP A 160 1.88 1.22 8.85
C ASP A 160 0.48 1.44 8.28
N VAL A 161 -0.02 0.47 7.51
CA VAL A 161 -1.37 0.45 6.98
C VAL A 161 -1.93 -0.95 7.24
N GLU A 162 -2.88 -1.03 8.15
CA GLU A 162 -3.62 -2.24 8.44
C GLU A 162 -4.48 -2.59 7.22
N CYS A 163 -4.18 -3.72 6.57
CA CYS A 163 -4.94 -4.18 5.41
C CYS A 163 -6.25 -4.80 5.88
N LEU A 164 -7.36 -4.11 5.68
CA LEU A 164 -8.70 -4.66 5.94
C LEU A 164 -8.97 -5.88 5.03
N ARG A 165 -9.68 -6.87 5.57
CA ARG A 165 -10.08 -8.08 4.84
C ARG A 165 -10.90 -7.72 3.60
N LEU A 166 -10.43 -8.18 2.44
CA LEU A 166 -11.13 -8.03 1.16
C LEU A 166 -12.33 -8.98 1.12
N ASN A 167 -13.53 -8.43 0.90
CA ASN A 167 -14.74 -9.22 0.70
C ASN A 167 -14.79 -9.82 -0.73
N LYS A 168 -15.43 -10.99 -0.84
CA LYS A 168 -15.46 -11.81 -2.06
C LYS A 168 -16.19 -11.10 -3.23
N HIS A 169 -15.62 -11.29 -4.41
CA HIS A 169 -15.91 -10.64 -5.69
C HIS A 169 -17.15 -11.18 -6.44
N VAL A 170 -17.79 -10.32 -7.24
CA VAL A 170 -18.83 -10.67 -8.25
C VAL A 170 -18.32 -10.29 -9.63
N VAL A 171 -18.25 -11.25 -10.55
CA VAL A 171 -17.69 -11.07 -11.91
C VAL A 171 -18.67 -10.29 -12.79
N THR A 172 -18.33 -9.05 -13.16
CA THR A 172 -19.17 -8.16 -13.97
C THR A 172 -19.12 -8.51 -15.47
N ARG A 173 -20.23 -8.99 -16.01
CA ARG A 173 -20.42 -9.40 -17.43
C ARG A 173 -20.87 -8.27 -18.38
N PHE A 174 -21.14 -7.07 -17.88
CA PHE A 174 -21.78 -6.02 -18.68
C PHE A 174 -20.80 -5.18 -19.53
N LEU A 175 -19.56 -5.00 -19.06
CA LEU A 175 -18.53 -4.22 -19.76
C LEU A 175 -18.09 -4.83 -21.10
N THR A 176 -18.37 -6.11 -21.32
CA THR A 176 -18.03 -6.81 -22.58
C THR A 176 -19.15 -6.73 -23.62
N LEU A 177 -20.42 -6.67 -23.17
CA LEU A 177 -21.59 -6.65 -24.04
C LEU A 177 -21.65 -5.35 -24.87
N GLY A 178 -21.32 -4.21 -24.26
CA GLY A 178 -21.33 -2.93 -24.94
C GLY A 178 -20.39 -2.86 -26.15
N PRO A 179 -19.09 -3.19 -26.01
CA PRO A 179 -18.15 -3.30 -27.13
C PRO A 179 -18.57 -4.35 -28.16
N ALA A 180 -19.16 -5.47 -27.74
CA ALA A 180 -19.65 -6.50 -28.65
C ALA A 180 -20.77 -5.97 -29.57
N ILE A 181 -21.79 -5.31 -29.02
CA ILE A 181 -22.87 -4.69 -29.80
C ILE A 181 -22.33 -3.66 -30.79
N GLN A 182 -21.39 -2.81 -30.35
CA GLN A 182 -20.78 -1.81 -31.22
C GLN A 182 -19.99 -2.46 -32.38
N ARG A 183 -19.31 -3.58 -32.12
CA ARG A 183 -18.59 -4.34 -33.15
C ARG A 183 -19.55 -4.97 -34.14
N ILE A 184 -20.66 -5.56 -33.67
CA ILE A 184 -21.72 -6.12 -34.53
C ILE A 184 -22.27 -5.02 -35.45
N LEU A 185 -22.66 -3.87 -34.90
CA LEU A 185 -23.17 -2.74 -35.70
C LEU A 185 -22.14 -2.23 -36.72
N LYS A 186 -20.86 -2.16 -36.37
CA LYS A 186 -19.79 -1.72 -37.27
C LYS A 186 -19.53 -2.72 -38.41
N LEU A 187 -19.60 -4.01 -38.12
CA LEU A 187 -19.35 -5.09 -39.07
C LEU A 187 -20.62 -5.55 -39.79
N TRP A 188 -21.76 -4.91 -39.56
CA TRP A 188 -23.06 -5.35 -40.06
C TRP A 188 -23.08 -5.64 -41.58
N PRO A 189 -22.52 -4.78 -42.46
CA PRO A 189 -22.49 -5.06 -43.90
C PRO A 189 -21.66 -6.31 -44.25
N ALA A 190 -20.54 -6.52 -43.55
CA ALA A 190 -19.70 -7.69 -43.73
C ALA A 190 -20.37 -8.97 -43.21
N LEU A 191 -21.07 -8.88 -42.08
CA LEU A 191 -21.86 -9.99 -41.53
C LEU A 191 -23.00 -10.38 -42.49
N LYS A 192 -23.73 -9.40 -43.03
CA LYS A 192 -24.76 -9.62 -44.05
C LYS A 192 -24.17 -10.36 -45.26
N SER A 193 -23.08 -9.85 -45.83
CA SER A 193 -22.40 -10.48 -46.97
C SER A 193 -21.95 -11.91 -46.67
N HIS A 194 -21.42 -12.16 -45.47
CA HIS A 194 -20.91 -13.47 -45.08
C HIS A 194 -22.02 -14.50 -44.84
N PHE A 195 -23.15 -14.09 -44.26
CA PHE A 195 -24.25 -14.99 -43.94
C PHE A 195 -25.25 -15.19 -45.08
N GLN A 196 -25.17 -14.38 -46.14
CA GLN A 196 -25.89 -14.59 -47.40
C GLN A 196 -25.09 -15.39 -48.43
N ASP A 197 -23.83 -15.73 -48.12
CA ASP A 197 -22.99 -16.55 -48.99
C ASP A 197 -23.49 -18.00 -49.00
N GLU A 198 -23.85 -18.50 -50.19
CA GLU A 198 -24.40 -19.85 -50.40
C GLU A 198 -23.38 -20.96 -50.09
N ASP A 199 -22.08 -20.66 -50.15
CA ASP A 199 -20.99 -21.62 -49.90
C ASP A 199 -20.67 -21.79 -48.41
N ASN A 200 -21.36 -21.07 -47.52
CA ASN A 200 -21.01 -20.97 -46.12
C ASN A 200 -21.96 -21.79 -45.22
N GLU A 201 -21.43 -22.74 -44.45
CA GLU A 201 -22.18 -23.54 -43.47
C GLU A 201 -22.60 -22.69 -42.26
N CYS A 202 -23.66 -21.89 -42.42
CA CYS A 202 -24.20 -21.03 -41.38
C CYS A 202 -25.47 -21.62 -40.73
N PRO A 203 -25.65 -21.50 -39.41
CA PRO A 203 -26.93 -21.82 -38.76
C PRO A 203 -28.10 -21.05 -39.37
N THR A 204 -29.20 -21.75 -39.68
CA THR A 204 -30.41 -21.19 -40.30
C THR A 204 -30.97 -19.99 -39.55
N SER A 205 -30.89 -19.98 -38.21
CA SER A 205 -31.34 -18.85 -37.38
C SER A 205 -30.61 -17.54 -37.67
N LEU A 206 -29.35 -17.58 -38.09
CA LEU A 206 -28.56 -16.40 -38.45
C LEU A 206 -28.81 -15.98 -39.90
N GLN A 207 -28.98 -16.94 -40.81
CA GLN A 207 -29.38 -16.66 -42.19
C GLN A 207 -30.76 -15.98 -42.24
N ASN A 208 -31.69 -16.42 -41.38
CA ASN A 208 -33.03 -15.85 -41.26
C ASN A 208 -33.04 -14.36 -40.90
N ILE A 209 -31.98 -13.84 -40.27
CA ILE A 209 -31.86 -12.40 -39.97
C ILE A 209 -31.76 -11.57 -41.25
N PHE A 210 -31.19 -12.12 -42.32
CA PHE A 210 -30.92 -11.41 -43.58
C PHE A 210 -31.83 -11.88 -44.73
N ILE A 211 -32.89 -12.63 -44.42
CA ILE A 211 -33.81 -13.20 -45.42
C ILE A 211 -34.71 -12.14 -46.06
N SER A 212 -34.99 -11.07 -45.33
CA SER A 212 -35.80 -9.93 -45.78
C SER A 212 -35.29 -8.64 -45.18
N GLU A 213 -35.56 -7.53 -45.85
CA GLU A 213 -35.26 -6.20 -45.33
C GLU A 213 -36.03 -5.90 -44.02
N GLU A 214 -37.20 -6.51 -43.83
CA GLU A 214 -37.98 -6.39 -42.60
C GLU A 214 -37.27 -7.03 -41.39
N GLU A 215 -36.84 -8.30 -41.51
CA GLU A 215 -36.15 -9.00 -40.42
C GLU A 215 -34.77 -8.39 -40.12
N GLU A 216 -34.07 -7.92 -41.15
CA GLU A 216 -32.80 -7.21 -40.97
C GLU A 216 -33.01 -5.91 -40.18
N ASN A 217 -33.98 -5.08 -40.58
CA ASN A 217 -34.28 -3.81 -39.92
C ASN A 217 -34.78 -4.03 -38.49
N LYS A 218 -35.57 -5.07 -38.24
CA LYS A 218 -35.99 -5.46 -36.89
C LYS A 218 -34.79 -5.75 -36.00
N MET A 219 -33.86 -6.60 -36.43
CA MET A 219 -32.67 -6.91 -35.64
C MET A 219 -31.75 -5.70 -35.44
N LEU A 220 -31.57 -4.88 -36.49
CA LEU A 220 -30.83 -3.62 -36.41
C LEU A 220 -31.44 -2.65 -35.40
N ALA A 221 -32.76 -2.53 -35.36
CA ALA A 221 -33.44 -1.65 -34.42
C ALA A 221 -33.23 -2.09 -32.95
N TYR A 222 -33.27 -3.39 -32.64
CA TYR A 222 -32.92 -3.90 -31.31
C TYR A 222 -31.45 -3.60 -30.94
N PHE A 223 -30.49 -3.87 -31.84
CA PHE A 223 -29.08 -3.56 -31.56
C PHE A 223 -28.83 -2.06 -31.41
N ALA A 224 -29.45 -1.23 -32.25
CA ALA A 224 -29.36 0.23 -32.14
C ALA A 224 -29.96 0.75 -30.83
N PHE A 225 -31.07 0.15 -30.38
CA PHE A 225 -31.69 0.48 -29.09
C PHE A 225 -30.76 0.13 -27.93
N LEU A 226 -30.26 -1.10 -27.89
CA LEU A 226 -29.33 -1.54 -26.84
C LEU A 226 -28.04 -0.72 -26.84
N HIS A 227 -27.53 -0.34 -28.02
CA HIS A 227 -26.38 0.55 -28.13
C HIS A 227 -26.66 1.94 -27.55
N ASN A 228 -27.88 2.46 -27.68
CA ASN A 228 -28.28 3.72 -27.07
C ASN A 228 -28.31 3.64 -25.53
N VAL A 229 -28.94 2.59 -24.99
CA VAL A 229 -29.04 2.36 -23.54
C VAL A 229 -27.66 2.12 -22.92
N LYS A 230 -26.79 1.36 -23.60
CA LYS A 230 -25.40 1.09 -23.21
C LYS A 230 -24.67 2.36 -22.79
N PHE A 231 -24.79 3.47 -23.52
CA PHE A 231 -24.06 4.70 -23.20
C PHE A 231 -24.41 5.26 -21.81
N VAL A 232 -25.67 5.15 -21.39
CA VAL A 232 -26.08 5.59 -20.04
C VAL A 232 -25.43 4.70 -18.98
N LEU A 233 -25.44 3.39 -19.21
CA LEU A 233 -24.91 2.41 -18.28
C LEU A 233 -23.39 2.47 -18.18
N GLU A 234 -22.68 2.55 -19.29
CA GLU A 234 -21.21 2.68 -19.31
C GLU A 234 -20.75 3.96 -18.61
N ASN A 235 -21.44 5.08 -18.81
CA ASN A 235 -21.09 6.32 -18.13
C ASN A 235 -21.33 6.23 -16.63
N THR A 236 -22.41 5.59 -16.19
CA THR A 236 -22.65 5.34 -14.76
C THR A 236 -21.59 4.39 -14.19
N MET A 237 -21.29 3.28 -14.87
CA MET A 237 -20.28 2.31 -14.43
C MET A 237 -18.91 2.94 -14.31
N LYS A 238 -18.46 3.72 -15.31
CA LYS A 238 -17.18 4.45 -15.24
C LYS A 238 -17.10 5.39 -14.03
N LYS A 239 -18.21 6.02 -13.64
CA LYS A 239 -18.27 6.85 -12.43
C LYS A 239 -18.20 6.00 -11.17
N LEU A 240 -18.96 4.89 -11.11
CA LEU A 240 -18.97 3.95 -9.98
C LEU A 240 -17.62 3.23 -9.78
N GLU A 241 -16.86 3.03 -10.85
CA GLU A 241 -15.53 2.42 -10.85
C GLU A 241 -14.40 3.44 -10.64
N SER A 242 -14.71 4.74 -10.63
CA SER A 242 -13.73 5.81 -10.45
C SER A 242 -12.98 5.65 -9.13
N HIS A 243 -11.69 5.98 -9.13
CA HIS A 243 -10.85 5.98 -7.94
C HIS A 243 -11.18 7.13 -6.97
N SER A 244 -11.89 8.14 -7.46
CA SER A 244 -12.24 9.35 -6.69
C SER A 244 -13.66 9.31 -6.13
N LEU A 245 -14.48 8.31 -6.49
CA LEU A 245 -15.87 8.25 -6.04
C LEU A 245 -15.91 7.81 -4.57
N THR A 246 -16.49 8.67 -3.75
CA THR A 246 -16.71 8.42 -2.33
C THR A 246 -18.06 7.76 -2.09
N VAL A 247 -18.21 7.12 -0.92
CA VAL A 247 -19.47 6.47 -0.55
C VAL A 247 -20.66 7.45 -0.49
N VAL A 248 -20.39 8.72 -0.16
CA VAL A 248 -21.42 9.77 -0.01
C VAL A 248 -21.93 10.29 -1.35
N GLU A 249 -21.15 10.13 -2.42
CA GLU A 249 -21.53 10.49 -3.80
C GLU A 249 -22.34 9.36 -4.48
N MET A 250 -22.30 8.13 -3.94
CA MET A 250 -22.91 6.95 -4.55
C MET A 250 -24.43 7.09 -4.72
N HIS A 251 -25.13 7.62 -3.71
CA HIS A 251 -26.58 7.81 -3.77
C HIS A 251 -26.98 8.78 -4.88
N VAL A 252 -26.18 9.84 -5.09
CA VAL A 252 -26.38 10.80 -6.19
C VAL A 252 -26.22 10.10 -7.54
N GLN A 253 -25.17 9.28 -7.71
CA GLN A 253 -24.93 8.57 -8.98
C GLN A 253 -26.04 7.56 -9.29
N MET A 254 -26.49 6.78 -8.29
CA MET A 254 -27.58 5.83 -8.48
C MET A 254 -28.90 6.54 -8.84
N ASN A 255 -29.26 7.61 -8.11
CA ASN A 255 -30.44 8.40 -8.46
C ASN A 255 -30.35 9.01 -9.86
N THR A 256 -29.16 9.44 -10.27
CA THR A 256 -28.94 9.98 -11.62
C THR A 256 -29.19 8.92 -12.69
N LEU A 257 -28.71 7.69 -12.48
CA LEU A 257 -29.03 6.57 -13.37
C LEU A 257 -30.54 6.31 -13.42
N PHE A 258 -31.17 6.20 -12.25
CA PHE A 258 -32.60 5.95 -12.13
C PHE A 258 -33.43 6.98 -12.90
N LYS A 259 -33.22 8.27 -12.63
CA LYS A 259 -33.91 9.38 -13.30
C LYS A 259 -33.67 9.39 -14.81
N LYS A 260 -32.46 9.06 -15.28
CA LYS A 260 -32.17 8.98 -16.72
C LYS A 260 -32.93 7.85 -17.41
N ILE A 261 -33.08 6.70 -16.77
CA ILE A 261 -33.84 5.57 -17.33
C ILE A 261 -35.35 5.87 -17.29
N GLU A 262 -35.83 6.43 -16.17
CA GLU A 262 -37.24 6.83 -16.01
C GLU A 262 -37.64 7.89 -17.03
N GLN A 263 -36.83 8.94 -17.22
CA GLN A 263 -37.06 9.95 -18.24
C GLN A 263 -37.12 9.33 -19.64
N ARG A 264 -36.23 8.38 -19.96
CA ARG A 264 -36.23 7.71 -21.26
C ARG A 264 -37.49 6.89 -21.51
N MET A 265 -38.03 6.28 -20.47
CA MET A 265 -39.31 5.58 -20.55
C MET A 265 -40.45 6.57 -20.80
N ASN A 266 -40.55 7.63 -19.99
CA ASN A 266 -41.62 8.63 -20.08
C ASN A 266 -41.62 9.35 -21.44
N ASP A 267 -40.43 9.67 -21.95
CA ASP A 267 -40.23 10.36 -23.23
C ASP A 267 -40.24 9.40 -24.44
N ASN A 268 -40.46 8.10 -24.23
CA ASN A 268 -40.42 7.06 -25.26
C ASN A 268 -39.12 7.10 -26.11
N LEU A 269 -37.98 7.29 -25.44
CA LEU A 269 -36.67 7.48 -26.10
C LEU A 269 -36.03 6.14 -26.46
N SER A 270 -36.10 5.77 -27.74
CA SER A 270 -35.38 4.62 -28.30
C SER A 270 -34.01 4.96 -28.91
N GLY A 271 -33.72 6.25 -29.14
CA GLY A 271 -32.48 6.73 -29.76
C GLY A 271 -32.63 7.07 -31.25
N ARG A 272 -31.76 7.95 -31.77
CA ARG A 272 -31.90 8.51 -33.13
C ARG A 272 -31.81 7.44 -34.23
N GLN A 273 -30.87 6.50 -34.11
CA GLN A 273 -30.72 5.42 -35.10
C GLN A 273 -31.91 4.46 -35.06
N THR A 274 -32.34 4.06 -33.86
CA THR A 274 -33.53 3.20 -33.70
C THR A 274 -34.79 3.87 -34.26
N LYS A 275 -35.02 5.17 -34.00
CA LYS A 275 -36.16 5.90 -34.57
C LYS A 275 -36.16 5.88 -36.09
N LYS A 276 -35.01 6.15 -36.74
CA LYS A 276 -34.90 6.08 -38.20
C LYS A 276 -35.29 4.70 -38.75
N ILE A 277 -34.83 3.63 -38.10
CA ILE A 277 -35.13 2.26 -38.54
C ILE A 277 -36.61 1.93 -38.31
N LEU A 278 -37.18 2.36 -37.18
CA LEU A 278 -38.62 2.21 -36.91
C LEU A 278 -39.48 2.98 -37.92
N ASP A 279 -39.07 4.16 -38.35
CA ASP A 279 -39.80 4.95 -39.35
C ASP A 279 -39.76 4.30 -40.74
N LEU A 280 -38.68 3.59 -41.09
CA LEU A 280 -38.62 2.74 -42.28
C LEU A 280 -39.54 1.53 -42.14
N LEU A 281 -39.47 0.83 -41.00
CA LEU A 281 -40.33 -0.33 -40.73
C LEU A 281 -41.82 0.02 -40.75
N LYS A 282 -42.22 1.19 -40.24
CA LYS A 282 -43.61 1.65 -40.28
C LYS A 282 -44.17 1.79 -41.69
N GLN A 283 -43.34 2.04 -42.70
CA GLN A 283 -43.80 2.13 -44.09
C GLN A 283 -44.18 0.75 -44.63
N SER A 284 -43.53 -0.31 -44.15
CA SER A 284 -43.72 -1.69 -44.59
C SER A 284 -44.70 -2.46 -43.70
N ASN A 285 -44.54 -2.36 -42.38
CA ASN A 285 -45.24 -3.16 -41.37
C ASN A 285 -45.42 -2.35 -40.07
N VAL A 286 -46.59 -1.69 -39.96
CA VAL A 286 -46.93 -0.82 -38.82
C VAL A 286 -47.02 -1.61 -37.51
N ASP A 287 -47.63 -2.79 -37.55
CA ASP A 287 -47.87 -3.63 -36.36
C ASP A 287 -46.56 -4.09 -35.74
N LEU A 288 -45.59 -4.51 -36.58
CA LEU A 288 -44.25 -4.88 -36.11
C LEU A 288 -43.54 -3.69 -35.45
N ALA A 289 -43.57 -2.52 -36.07
CA ALA A 289 -42.91 -1.33 -35.53
C ALA A 289 -43.51 -0.89 -34.18
N GLU A 290 -44.82 -0.99 -33.99
CA GLU A 290 -45.47 -0.69 -32.71
C GLU A 290 -45.20 -1.78 -31.67
N SER A 291 -45.18 -3.06 -32.07
CA SER A 291 -44.77 -4.17 -31.19
C SER A 291 -43.35 -3.98 -30.66
N MET A 292 -42.39 -3.60 -31.51
CA MET A 292 -41.01 -3.34 -31.09
C MET A 292 -40.90 -2.16 -30.13
N LYS A 293 -41.70 -1.11 -30.36
CA LYS A 293 -41.77 0.04 -29.46
C LYS A 293 -42.30 -0.37 -28.07
N ASN A 294 -43.29 -1.26 -28.02
CA ASN A 294 -43.78 -1.83 -26.77
C ASN A 294 -42.70 -2.67 -26.06
N ASP A 295 -41.90 -3.44 -26.80
CA ASP A 295 -40.76 -4.17 -26.23
C ASP A 295 -39.74 -3.23 -25.60
N PHE A 296 -39.42 -2.10 -26.24
CA PHE A 296 -38.49 -1.11 -25.69
C PHE A 296 -39.02 -0.46 -24.41
N LEU A 297 -40.33 -0.21 -24.33
CA LEU A 297 -40.97 0.29 -23.10
C LEU A 297 -40.98 -0.78 -22.00
N SER A 298 -41.28 -2.02 -22.35
CA SER A 298 -41.21 -3.16 -21.43
C SER A 298 -39.78 -3.33 -20.89
N PHE A 299 -38.77 -3.18 -21.73
CA PHE A 299 -37.37 -3.18 -21.31
C PHE A 299 -37.10 -2.11 -20.24
N TYR A 300 -37.51 -0.87 -20.45
CA TYR A 300 -37.30 0.19 -19.46
C TYR A 300 -38.06 -0.05 -18.16
N SER A 301 -39.32 -0.49 -18.24
CA SER A 301 -40.13 -0.84 -17.06
C SER A 301 -39.48 -1.95 -16.23
N ASN A 302 -39.01 -3.01 -16.90
CA ASN A 302 -38.29 -4.10 -16.27
C ASN A 302 -36.96 -3.63 -15.66
N PHE A 303 -36.24 -2.73 -16.34
CA PHE A 303 -35.00 -2.13 -15.84
C PHE A 303 -35.25 -1.35 -14.55
N ILE A 304 -36.26 -0.47 -14.54
CA ILE A 304 -36.63 0.35 -13.38
C ILE A 304 -37.03 -0.54 -12.20
N THR A 305 -37.82 -1.57 -12.46
CA THR A 305 -38.22 -2.56 -11.45
C THR A 305 -37.01 -3.28 -10.87
N TYR A 306 -36.07 -3.69 -11.72
CA TYR A 306 -34.82 -4.30 -11.29
C TYR A 306 -33.98 -3.35 -10.43
N LEU A 307 -33.83 -2.08 -10.84
CA LEU A 307 -33.11 -1.07 -10.06
C LEU A 307 -33.72 -0.90 -8.66
N ARG A 308 -35.05 -0.75 -8.56
CA ARG A 308 -35.75 -0.58 -7.28
C ARG A 308 -35.59 -1.80 -6.37
N LYS A 309 -35.49 -3.00 -6.95
CA LYS A 309 -35.21 -4.23 -6.19
C LYS A 309 -33.77 -4.27 -5.66
N MET A 310 -32.81 -3.77 -6.43
CA MET A 310 -31.38 -3.86 -6.11
C MET A 310 -30.87 -2.69 -5.27
N TYR A 311 -31.57 -1.55 -5.25
CA TYR A 311 -31.16 -0.34 -4.55
C TYR A 311 -32.36 0.42 -3.97
N ASP A 312 -32.26 0.82 -2.70
CA ASP A 312 -33.26 1.67 -2.06
C ASP A 312 -33.04 3.14 -2.44
N PHE A 313 -33.94 3.70 -3.25
CA PHE A 313 -33.90 5.11 -3.67
C PHE A 313 -34.64 6.05 -2.71
N SER A 314 -35.17 5.55 -1.60
CA SER A 314 -35.89 6.37 -0.64
C SER A 314 -34.95 7.26 0.18
N ALA A 315 -35.52 8.29 0.82
CA ALA A 315 -34.83 9.14 1.79
C ALA A 315 -34.40 8.36 3.06
N HIS A 316 -34.92 7.15 3.28
CA HIS A 316 -34.54 6.32 4.43
C HIS A 316 -33.24 5.56 4.21
N ASN A 317 -32.75 5.46 2.96
CA ASN A 317 -31.47 4.84 2.63
C ASN A 317 -30.33 5.51 3.41
N MET A 318 -29.44 4.70 3.99
CA MET A 318 -28.28 5.18 4.76
C MET A 318 -27.42 6.17 3.94
N LEU A 319 -27.15 5.87 2.68
CA LEU A 319 -26.36 6.73 1.79
C LEU A 319 -27.08 8.05 1.47
N SER A 320 -28.41 8.05 1.45
CA SER A 320 -29.21 9.27 1.34
C SER A 320 -29.00 10.18 2.56
N LYS A 321 -29.01 9.59 3.76
CA LYS A 321 -28.74 10.31 5.01
C LYS A 321 -27.31 10.84 5.11
N LEU A 322 -26.36 10.23 4.41
CA LEU A 322 -24.97 10.67 4.37
C LEU A 322 -24.69 11.76 3.32
N LEU A 323 -25.68 12.18 2.52
CA LEU A 323 -25.50 13.18 1.46
C LEU A 323 -24.94 14.51 1.97
N PHE A 324 -25.24 14.91 3.21
CA PHE A 324 -24.73 16.17 3.77
C PHE A 324 -23.19 16.20 3.86
N PHE A 325 -22.54 15.04 3.94
CA PHE A 325 -21.07 14.94 3.90
C PHE A 325 -20.48 15.24 2.52
N ASN A 326 -21.30 15.33 1.47
CA ASN A 326 -20.88 15.83 0.16
C ASN A 326 -20.75 17.36 0.13
N LEU A 327 -21.30 18.07 1.14
CA LEU A 327 -21.29 19.53 1.28
C LEU A 327 -21.99 20.29 0.14
N ASP A 328 -22.99 19.67 -0.50
CA ASP A 328 -23.72 20.25 -1.62
C ASP A 328 -25.12 20.78 -1.26
N THR A 329 -25.72 20.41 -0.12
CA THR A 329 -27.18 20.62 0.07
C THR A 329 -27.70 21.03 1.46
N VAL A 330 -26.88 21.15 2.51
CA VAL A 330 -27.37 21.59 3.85
C VAL A 330 -26.43 22.57 4.55
N ILE A 331 -25.13 22.49 4.27
CA ILE A 331 -24.18 23.58 4.44
C ILE A 331 -23.48 23.63 3.09
N SER A 332 -23.78 24.61 2.25
CA SER A 332 -23.14 24.68 0.95
C SER A 332 -21.64 24.90 1.15
N TYR A 333 -20.80 24.25 0.33
CA TYR A 333 -19.36 24.53 0.37
C TYR A 333 -19.08 26.04 0.23
N SER A 334 -19.88 26.76 -0.56
CA SER A 334 -19.86 28.22 -0.69
C SER A 334 -20.18 28.97 0.61
N GLU A 335 -21.10 28.50 1.46
CA GLU A 335 -21.37 29.10 2.77
C GLU A 335 -20.23 28.82 3.76
N LEU A 336 -19.59 27.65 3.68
CA LEU A 336 -18.39 27.34 4.46
C LEU A 336 -17.18 28.18 4.01
N VAL A 337 -17.01 28.37 2.70
CA VAL A 337 -15.97 29.22 2.10
C VAL A 337 -16.18 30.67 2.52
N SER A 338 -17.38 31.24 2.31
CA SER A 338 -17.69 32.62 2.68
C SER A 338 -17.60 32.87 4.20
N SER A 339 -18.03 31.91 5.03
CA SER A 339 -17.81 31.97 6.48
C SER A 339 -16.33 31.88 6.84
N GLY A 340 -15.55 31.07 6.11
CA GLY A 340 -14.10 31.00 6.22
C GLY A 340 -13.44 32.33 5.89
N GLU A 341 -13.81 32.96 4.77
CA GLU A 341 -13.31 34.28 4.36
C GLU A 341 -13.64 35.37 5.38
N LEU A 342 -14.86 35.37 5.93
CA LEU A 342 -15.29 36.24 7.04
C LEU A 342 -14.43 36.04 8.31
N LEU A 343 -13.93 34.83 8.53
CA LEU A 343 -13.02 34.46 9.63
C LEU A 343 -11.53 34.58 9.24
N ASN A 344 -11.23 35.17 8.08
CA ASN A 344 -9.88 35.38 7.55
C ASN A 344 -9.13 34.06 7.21
N ILE A 345 -9.88 33.02 6.85
CA ILE A 345 -9.40 31.71 6.41
C ILE A 345 -9.52 31.64 4.88
N HIS A 346 -8.39 31.45 4.19
CA HIS A 346 -8.37 31.34 2.73
C HIS A 346 -8.73 29.91 2.28
N VAL A 347 -9.80 29.78 1.49
CA VAL A 347 -10.31 28.50 0.98
C VAL A 347 -10.38 28.61 -0.55
N ASP A 348 -9.53 27.85 -1.25
CA ASP A 348 -9.49 27.88 -2.72
C ASP A 348 -10.70 27.15 -3.32
N GLU A 349 -11.44 27.81 -4.24
CA GLU A 349 -12.62 27.25 -4.89
C GLU A 349 -12.24 26.53 -6.21
N TYR A 350 -12.41 25.20 -6.24
CA TYR A 350 -12.22 24.37 -7.43
C TYR A 350 -13.28 23.24 -7.45
N ASP A 351 -13.46 22.59 -8.62
CA ASP A 351 -14.31 21.40 -8.79
C ASP A 351 -13.71 20.18 -8.04
N PHE A 352 -13.94 20.16 -6.72
CA PHE A 352 -13.37 19.20 -5.79
C PHE A 352 -14.35 18.07 -5.46
N ASN A 353 -13.84 16.85 -5.36
CA ASN A 353 -14.59 15.73 -4.79
C ASN A 353 -14.79 15.90 -3.27
N ALA A 354 -15.68 15.11 -2.67
CA ALA A 354 -16.00 15.24 -1.24
C ALA A 354 -14.75 15.18 -0.33
N ILE A 355 -13.76 14.32 -0.63
CA ILE A 355 -12.50 14.23 0.14
C ILE A 355 -11.70 15.54 0.05
N GLN A 356 -11.58 16.12 -1.14
CA GLN A 356 -10.85 17.37 -1.36
C GLN A 356 -11.53 18.55 -0.66
N LYS A 357 -12.87 18.61 -0.67
CA LYS A 357 -13.63 19.61 0.09
C LYS A 357 -13.31 19.52 1.58
N TRP A 358 -13.41 18.32 2.17
CA TRP A 358 -13.09 18.11 3.60
C TRP A 358 -11.63 18.37 3.95
N LYS A 359 -10.68 18.02 3.08
CA LYS A 359 -9.26 18.37 3.27
C LYS A 359 -9.06 19.89 3.36
N THR A 360 -9.80 20.64 2.55
CA THR A 360 -9.72 22.10 2.56
C THR A 360 -10.37 22.67 3.82
N VAL A 361 -11.54 22.13 4.23
CA VAL A 361 -12.21 22.49 5.49
C VAL A 361 -11.31 22.24 6.71
N PHE A 362 -10.53 21.16 6.73
CA PHE A 362 -9.64 20.84 7.85
C PHE A 362 -8.29 21.56 7.83
N LYS A 363 -7.85 22.12 6.69
CA LYS A 363 -6.56 22.80 6.53
C LYS A 363 -6.25 23.89 7.58
N PRO A 364 -7.21 24.73 8.01
CA PRO A 364 -6.94 25.80 8.98
C PRO A 364 -7.00 25.36 10.45
N PHE A 365 -7.47 24.14 10.74
CA PHE A 365 -7.67 23.66 12.12
C PHE A 365 -6.57 22.69 12.53
N SER A 366 -6.23 22.65 13.82
CA SER A 366 -5.39 21.57 14.35
C SER A 366 -6.23 20.30 14.53
N LYS A 367 -5.59 19.11 14.49
CA LYS A 367 -6.31 17.82 14.62
C LYS A 367 -7.09 17.70 15.93
N THR A 368 -6.64 18.38 16.99
CA THR A 368 -7.30 18.41 18.30
C THR A 368 -8.59 19.23 18.28
N ASP A 369 -8.66 20.29 17.46
CA ASP A 369 -9.81 21.20 17.42
C ASP A 369 -11.03 20.55 16.76
N VAL A 370 -10.78 19.64 15.82
CA VAL A 370 -11.82 19.00 14.99
C VAL A 370 -11.87 17.48 15.17
N GLN A 371 -11.31 16.95 16.26
CA GLN A 371 -11.07 15.52 16.43
C GLN A 371 -12.29 14.63 16.15
N ASN A 372 -13.45 14.99 16.70
CA ASN A 372 -14.67 14.17 16.58
C ASN A 372 -15.19 14.15 15.13
N ILE A 373 -15.29 15.31 14.49
CA ILE A 373 -15.77 15.41 13.10
C ILE A 373 -14.76 14.82 12.12
N PHE A 374 -13.46 14.99 12.40
CA PHE A 374 -12.38 14.40 11.62
C PHE A 374 -12.48 12.87 11.63
N GLN A 375 -12.66 12.24 12.80
CA GLN A 375 -12.79 10.78 12.91
C GLN A 375 -14.02 10.25 12.15
N ILE A 376 -15.16 10.95 12.21
CA ILE A 376 -16.37 10.55 11.50
C ILE A 376 -16.16 10.66 9.98
N VAL A 377 -15.62 11.79 9.51
CA VAL A 377 -15.35 12.00 8.08
C VAL A 377 -14.30 11.02 7.57
N GLU A 378 -13.22 10.79 8.32
CA GLU A 378 -12.17 9.81 8.01
C GLU A 378 -12.77 8.40 7.85
N PHE A 379 -13.60 7.98 8.80
CA PHE A 379 -14.27 6.69 8.74
C PHE A 379 -15.19 6.57 7.52
N ILE A 380 -16.08 7.54 7.30
CA ILE A 380 -17.03 7.50 6.18
C ILE A 380 -16.30 7.51 4.84
N MET A 381 -15.28 8.34 4.68
CA MET A 381 -14.51 8.44 3.43
C MET A 381 -13.62 7.21 3.18
N SER A 382 -13.34 6.41 4.21
CA SER A 382 -12.61 5.14 4.06
C SER A 382 -13.49 4.00 3.52
N ILE A 383 -14.82 4.14 3.56
CA ILE A 383 -15.74 3.12 3.06
C ILE A 383 -15.64 3.07 1.53
N PRO A 384 -15.28 1.91 0.94
CA PRO A 384 -15.19 1.79 -0.51
C PRO A 384 -16.58 1.89 -1.14
N SER A 385 -16.71 2.74 -2.16
CA SER A 385 -17.93 2.91 -2.93
C SER A 385 -18.22 1.73 -3.86
N SER A 386 -17.18 1.03 -4.32
CA SER A 386 -17.32 -0.18 -5.15
C SER A 386 -16.17 -1.15 -4.92
N ASN A 387 -16.37 -2.38 -5.39
CA ASN A 387 -15.33 -3.41 -5.40
C ASN A 387 -14.22 -3.13 -6.43
N CYS A 388 -14.30 -2.06 -7.22
CA CYS A 388 -13.31 -1.76 -8.27
C CYS A 388 -11.89 -1.58 -7.71
N TYR A 389 -11.75 -1.00 -6.51
CA TYR A 389 -10.45 -0.92 -5.84
C TYR A 389 -9.88 -2.31 -5.55
N VAL A 390 -10.73 -3.22 -5.09
CA VAL A 390 -10.41 -4.62 -4.79
C VAL A 390 -10.06 -5.38 -6.08
N GLU A 391 -10.79 -5.15 -7.18
CA GLU A 391 -10.49 -5.75 -8.48
C GLU A 391 -9.13 -5.30 -9.03
N ARG A 392 -8.82 -4.00 -8.91
CA ARG A 392 -7.50 -3.48 -9.29
C ARG A 392 -6.40 -4.10 -8.43
N PHE A 393 -6.63 -4.26 -7.14
CA PHE A 393 -5.71 -4.95 -6.24
C PHE A 393 -5.47 -6.40 -6.67
N PHE A 394 -6.54 -7.17 -6.96
CA PHE A 394 -6.41 -8.54 -7.43
C PHE A 394 -5.76 -8.66 -8.81
N SER A 395 -6.05 -7.75 -9.73
CA SER A 395 -5.40 -7.71 -11.04
C SER A 395 -3.88 -7.53 -10.90
N GLN A 396 -3.45 -6.58 -10.06
CA GLN A 396 -2.02 -6.39 -9.76
C GLN A 396 -1.41 -7.58 -9.02
N MET A 397 -2.15 -8.20 -8.10
CA MET A 397 -1.72 -9.42 -7.41
C MET A 397 -1.46 -10.56 -8.41
N SER A 398 -2.35 -10.76 -9.39
CA SER A 398 -2.20 -11.80 -10.42
C SER A 398 -0.97 -11.57 -11.31
N ILE A 399 -0.67 -10.32 -11.68
CA ILE A 399 0.56 -9.99 -12.44
C ILE A 399 1.81 -10.37 -11.63
N LYS A 400 1.78 -10.05 -10.33
CA LYS A 400 2.91 -10.29 -9.42
C LYS A 400 3.08 -11.77 -9.06
N TRP A 401 1.98 -12.53 -9.02
CA TRP A 401 1.92 -13.97 -8.77
C TRP A 401 2.05 -14.79 -10.08
N SER A 402 2.81 -14.29 -11.06
CA SER A 402 3.04 -15.00 -12.33
C SER A 402 4.19 -16.00 -12.21
N ASP A 403 4.14 -17.08 -13.00
CA ASP A 403 5.18 -18.11 -13.02
C ASP A 403 6.55 -17.56 -13.45
N VAL A 404 6.58 -16.52 -14.29
CA VAL A 404 7.81 -15.81 -14.72
C VAL A 404 8.57 -15.18 -13.56
N ARG A 405 7.87 -14.81 -12.47
CA ARG A 405 8.48 -14.23 -11.26
C ARG A 405 8.85 -15.29 -10.22
N ASN A 406 8.89 -16.57 -10.59
CA ASN A 406 9.28 -17.71 -9.74
C ASN A 406 8.57 -17.70 -8.39
N ARG A 407 7.22 -17.75 -8.41
CA ARG A 407 6.33 -17.93 -7.23
C ARG A 407 6.92 -17.34 -5.94
N CYS A 408 7.00 -16.01 -5.91
CA CYS A 408 7.46 -15.27 -4.74
C CYS A 408 6.62 -15.67 -3.52
N LEU A 409 7.25 -15.66 -2.34
CA LEU A 409 6.56 -15.89 -1.07
C LEU A 409 5.42 -14.88 -0.89
N PHE A 410 4.36 -15.30 -0.20
CA PHE A 410 3.17 -14.48 0.04
C PHE A 410 3.51 -13.11 0.66
N GLU A 411 4.44 -13.09 1.61
CA GLU A 411 4.90 -11.88 2.30
C GLU A 411 5.52 -10.87 1.32
N ILE A 412 6.28 -11.36 0.34
CA ILE A 412 6.89 -10.51 -0.69
C ILE A 412 5.80 -9.89 -1.56
N ILE A 413 4.82 -10.67 -2.00
CA ILE A 413 3.73 -10.16 -2.83
C ILE A 413 2.90 -9.12 -2.07
N ARG A 414 2.60 -9.37 -0.79
CA ARG A 414 1.91 -8.42 0.08
C ARG A 414 2.68 -7.10 0.16
N ASP A 415 3.97 -7.17 0.47
CA ASP A 415 4.81 -5.99 0.66
C ASP A 415 4.98 -5.19 -0.66
N GLU A 416 5.10 -5.89 -1.80
CA GLU A 416 5.11 -5.27 -3.12
C GLU A 416 3.82 -4.53 -3.46
N LEU A 417 2.66 -5.12 -3.13
CA LEU A 417 1.37 -4.48 -3.33
C LEU A 417 1.25 -3.25 -2.42
N MET A 418 1.70 -3.32 -1.17
CA MET A 418 1.73 -2.16 -0.27
C MET A 418 2.55 -1.01 -0.85
N ILE A 419 3.75 -1.29 -1.38
CA ILE A 419 4.59 -0.26 -2.00
C ILE A 419 3.87 0.38 -3.20
N MET A 420 3.29 -0.44 -4.09
CA MET A 420 2.62 0.04 -5.30
C MET A 420 1.39 0.90 -5.00
N PHE A 421 0.54 0.48 -4.06
CA PHE A 421 -0.71 1.19 -3.77
C PHE A 421 -0.49 2.44 -2.90
N ASN A 422 0.53 2.43 -2.03
CA ASN A 422 0.84 3.56 -1.15
C ASN A 422 1.69 4.65 -1.85
N PHE A 423 2.57 4.26 -2.78
CA PHE A 423 3.40 5.21 -3.53
C PHE A 423 2.94 5.25 -4.99
N LYS A 424 2.03 6.18 -5.31
CA LYS A 424 1.55 6.45 -6.68
C LYS A 424 2.43 7.48 -7.40
N LEU A 425 3.74 7.23 -7.45
CA LEU A 425 4.71 8.12 -8.06
C LEU A 425 5.38 7.42 -9.25
N ASP A 426 5.77 8.15 -10.28
CA ASP A 426 6.72 7.58 -11.24
C ASP A 426 8.10 7.38 -10.56
N CYS A 427 8.96 6.53 -11.14
CA CYS A 427 10.25 6.18 -10.53
C CYS A 427 11.15 7.40 -10.29
N LYS A 428 11.09 8.43 -11.15
CA LYS A 428 11.89 9.65 -11.01
C LYS A 428 11.35 10.51 -9.88
N SER A 429 10.03 10.69 -9.82
CA SER A 429 9.35 11.41 -8.74
C SER A 429 9.55 10.72 -7.38
N PHE A 430 9.55 9.38 -7.35
CA PHE A 430 9.85 8.62 -6.14
C PHE A 430 11.29 8.85 -5.64
N TYR A 431 12.28 8.89 -6.53
CA TYR A 431 13.67 9.23 -6.17
C TYR A 431 13.77 10.65 -5.57
N GLN A 432 13.05 11.63 -6.13
CA GLN A 432 13.00 12.98 -5.57
C GLN A 432 12.30 13.01 -4.21
N TYR A 433 11.21 12.27 -4.05
CA TYR A 433 10.54 12.11 -2.77
C TYR A 433 11.47 11.61 -1.67
N LEU A 434 12.34 10.63 -1.98
CA LEU A 434 13.35 10.12 -1.05
C LEU A 434 14.38 11.19 -0.66
N LYS A 435 14.82 12.01 -1.62
CA LYS A 435 15.77 13.12 -1.37
C LYS A 435 15.21 14.16 -0.40
N THR A 436 13.94 14.51 -0.56
CA THR A 436 13.26 15.49 0.31
C THR A 436 12.97 14.89 1.70
N ASN A 437 12.71 13.58 1.78
CA ASN A 437 12.37 12.89 3.01
C ASN A 437 13.53 12.06 3.57
N LYS A 438 14.68 12.68 3.85
CA LYS A 438 15.89 11.98 4.36
C LYS A 438 15.65 11.14 5.64
N ASN A 439 14.64 11.48 6.45
CA ASN A 439 14.26 10.72 7.65
C ASN A 439 13.61 9.35 7.33
N PHE A 440 13.17 9.12 6.09
CA PHE A 440 12.63 7.84 5.63
C PHE A 440 13.66 6.71 5.73
N LEU A 441 14.94 7.01 5.44
CA LEU A 441 16.05 6.06 5.59
C LEU A 441 16.29 5.65 7.06
N LYS A 442 16.09 6.57 8.01
CA LYS A 442 16.23 6.25 9.45
C LYS A 442 15.15 5.25 9.89
N LYS A 443 13.91 5.42 9.41
CA LYS A 443 12.80 4.48 9.65
C LYS A 443 13.05 3.11 9.01
N LEU A 444 13.61 3.07 7.80
CA LEU A 444 14.01 1.86 7.07
C LEU A 444 15.15 1.07 7.76
N GLN A 445 16.15 1.77 8.31
CA GLN A 445 17.24 1.10 9.02
C GLN A 445 16.79 0.49 10.35
N LEU A 446 15.79 1.09 11.00
CA LEU A 446 15.20 0.59 12.25
C LEU A 446 14.38 -0.70 12.06
N SER A 447 13.80 -0.95 10.88
CA SER A 447 13.08 -2.21 10.60
C SER A 447 14.00 -3.37 10.18
N SER A 448 15.25 -3.09 9.81
CA SER A 448 16.26 -4.10 9.41
C SER A 448 17.10 -4.63 10.57
N LYS A 449 16.99 -4.04 11.77
CA LYS A 449 17.53 -4.58 13.02
C LYS A 449 16.34 -5.05 13.84
N TYR A 450 16.45 -6.24 14.44
CA TYR A 450 15.43 -6.92 15.26
C TYR A 450 14.39 -7.73 14.50
N GLU A 451 14.84 -8.85 13.94
CA GLU A 451 14.19 -10.16 14.10
C GLU A 451 15.31 -11.19 13.88
N LYS A 452 15.89 -11.66 14.99
CA LYS A 452 16.73 -12.85 15.06
C LYS A 452 15.88 -13.97 15.59
#